data_AF-D5HBU8-F1
#
_entry.id   AF-D5HBU8-F1
#
_cell.length_a   1.000
_cell.length_b   1.000
_cell.length_c   1.000
_cell.angle_alpha   90.00
_cell.angle_beta   90.00
_cell.angle_gamma   90.00
#
_symmetry.space_group_name_H-M   'P 1'
#
loop_
_entity.id
_entity.type
_entity.pdbx_description
1 polymer ?
#
loop_
_entity_poly.entity_id
_entity_poly.type
_entity_poly.pdbx_seq_one_letter_code
_entity_poly.pdbx_strand_id
1 'polypeptide(L)'
;MNFRFIEQSGRVVTARLLSFLRGAFAATVPRRAVVGAGAHRHGAVRSPVDAGSRRLSQSVSVPMEASDPSDSLITPSLRAFLHDVIDYAGLFPPADLSLHRAFQSHAEYRREEEAWMLSRFVLPVGRLPDLKAHRPLLKEGTRYDLSVLGTGGSTADTFLQAFERDLQAIEDFSDGLAEQAQVDVMEVPLPDALVGGSQAEGIEFLESITRTLVATGTAKLDLFFEVPLRNDTVPNLSALCAAAAEHNSQQAVPARTTVGLKMRCGGAEPTDVPEVEDVAALIVACRDAGVPFKATAGLHHPVRHYDDGLDTEMHGFLNVFAAAVLAAEHDLDPPEVQAILVERNADNFRFLKDAFAWRDLTVSLDAIQYAREHLALSFGSCSFEEPVDHLRDLEWL
;
A
#
# COMPACT_ATOMS: atom_id res chain seq x y z
N MET A 1 -34.17 50.60 -17.08
CA MET A 1 -34.86 50.17 -18.32
C MET A 1 -33.82 49.50 -19.20
N ASN A 2 -33.88 48.23 -19.61
CA ASN A 2 -34.80 47.14 -19.36
C ASN A 2 -33.99 45.82 -19.44
N PHE A 3 -34.28 44.91 -18.52
CA PHE A 3 -33.82 43.52 -18.48
C PHE A 3 -34.41 42.70 -19.64
N ARG A 4 -33.70 41.63 -20.05
CA ARG A 4 -34.33 40.33 -20.36
C ARG A 4 -33.40 39.17 -19.99
N PHE A 5 -33.90 38.36 -19.07
CA PHE A 5 -33.48 37.01 -18.71
C PHE A 5 -33.72 36.02 -19.86
N ILE A 6 -32.87 34.99 -19.98
CA ILE A 6 -33.31 33.63 -20.31
C ILE A 6 -32.66 32.69 -19.30
N GLU A 7 -33.52 32.01 -18.57
CA GLU A 7 -33.26 30.98 -17.56
C GLU A 7 -33.65 29.63 -18.21
N GLN A 8 -32.86 28.56 -18.04
CA GLN A 8 -33.38 27.21 -17.83
C GLN A 8 -32.29 26.21 -17.38
N SER A 9 -32.53 25.68 -16.16
CA SER A 9 -32.18 24.34 -15.62
C SER A 9 -30.71 23.91 -15.61
N GLY A 10 -30.06 23.58 -14.49
CA GLY A 10 -30.53 23.20 -13.16
C GLY A 10 -30.04 21.80 -12.80
N ARG A 11 -28.85 21.70 -12.18
CA ARG A 11 -28.43 20.68 -11.19
C ARG A 11 -27.01 21.01 -10.71
N VAL A 12 -26.94 21.73 -9.58
CA VAL A 12 -25.72 21.89 -8.79
C VAL A 12 -25.72 20.75 -7.78
N VAL A 13 -24.78 19.82 -7.91
CA VAL A 13 -24.49 18.83 -6.85
C VAL A 13 -23.52 19.52 -5.90
N THR A 14 -24.02 19.90 -4.73
CA THR A 14 -23.23 20.45 -3.63
C THR A 14 -22.42 19.34 -2.97
N ALA A 15 -21.10 19.35 -3.17
CA ALA A 15 -20.16 18.56 -2.38
C ALA A 15 -20.14 19.12 -0.94
N ARG A 16 -20.57 18.31 0.02
CA ARG A 16 -20.46 18.60 1.46
C ARG A 16 -19.03 18.30 1.91
N LEU A 17 -18.24 19.36 2.12
CA LEU A 17 -17.04 19.32 2.94
C LEU A 17 -17.48 19.50 4.40
N LEU A 18 -17.38 18.45 5.21
CA LEU A 18 -17.67 18.51 6.65
C LEU A 18 -16.38 18.88 7.40
N SER A 19 -16.23 20.18 7.70
CA SER A 19 -15.35 20.66 8.76
C SER A 19 -16.02 20.44 10.11
N PHE A 20 -15.38 19.78 11.07
CA PHE A 20 -15.81 19.81 12.47
C PHE A 20 -14.72 20.40 13.36
N LEU A 21 -15.01 21.59 13.87
CA LEU A 21 -14.28 22.25 14.95
C LEU A 21 -14.74 21.72 16.31
N ARG A 22 -13.76 21.66 17.23
CA ARG A 22 -13.87 21.41 18.66
C ARG A 22 -14.95 22.26 19.35
N GLY A 23 -15.63 21.66 20.33
CA GLY A 23 -16.47 22.36 21.30
C GLY A 23 -16.81 21.50 22.51
N ALA A 24 -16.10 21.72 23.61
CA ALA A 24 -16.36 21.12 24.91
C ALA A 24 -17.72 21.57 25.48
N PHE A 25 -18.52 20.64 25.99
CA PHE A 25 -19.49 20.93 27.07
C PHE A 25 -19.78 19.66 27.89
N ALA A 26 -19.52 19.76 29.18
CA ALA A 26 -19.90 18.80 30.20
C ALA A 26 -21.41 18.90 30.51
N ALA A 27 -22.10 17.76 30.63
CA ALA A 27 -23.35 17.65 31.39
C ALA A 27 -23.68 16.18 31.75
N THR A 28 -23.36 15.82 32.98
CA THR A 28 -24.21 15.13 33.98
C THR A 28 -25.35 14.20 33.49
N VAL A 29 -25.20 12.91 33.78
CA VAL A 29 -26.24 11.86 33.71
C VAL A 29 -26.89 11.67 35.09
N PRO A 30 -28.24 11.55 35.20
CA PRO A 30 -28.86 10.91 36.35
C PRO A 30 -29.34 9.49 36.04
N ARG A 31 -28.98 8.57 36.95
CA ARG A 31 -29.48 7.20 37.10
C ARG A 31 -30.96 7.15 37.56
N ARG A 32 -31.70 6.12 37.14
CA ARG A 32 -32.70 5.35 37.94
C ARG A 32 -33.07 4.06 37.19
N ALA A 33 -32.70 2.88 37.68
CA ALA A 33 -33.45 1.99 38.59
C ALA A 33 -34.68 1.33 37.92
N VAL A 34 -34.57 0.08 37.44
CA VAL A 34 -34.94 -1.19 38.12
C VAL A 34 -36.43 -1.27 38.48
N VAL A 35 -37.18 -2.12 37.76
CA VAL A 35 -38.14 -3.09 38.33
C VAL A 35 -38.28 -4.28 37.35
N GLY A 36 -37.96 -5.49 37.79
CA GLY A 36 -38.22 -6.73 37.06
C GLY A 36 -38.14 -7.92 38.01
N ALA A 37 -39.29 -8.34 38.53
CA ALA A 37 -39.44 -9.55 39.34
C ALA A 37 -40.79 -10.19 39.06
N GLY A 38 -40.81 -11.52 38.90
CA GLY A 38 -42.05 -12.30 38.94
C GLY A 38 -42.05 -13.54 38.06
N ALA A 39 -41.41 -14.60 38.55
CA ALA A 39 -41.41 -15.95 37.99
C ALA A 39 -42.71 -16.74 38.27
N HIS A 40 -42.73 -17.99 37.76
CA HIS A 40 -43.61 -19.15 38.04
C HIS A 40 -44.67 -19.44 36.96
N ARG A 41 -44.95 -20.69 36.54
CA ARG A 41 -44.65 -22.04 37.07
C ARG A 41 -44.98 -23.14 36.03
N HIS A 42 -44.27 -24.25 36.16
CA HIS A 42 -44.64 -25.68 35.98
C HIS A 42 -45.48 -26.21 34.81
N GLY A 43 -44.99 -27.32 34.25
CA GLY A 43 -45.81 -28.36 33.61
C GLY A 43 -44.97 -29.50 33.01
N ALA A 44 -44.61 -30.48 33.82
CA ALA A 44 -43.95 -31.73 33.42
C ALA A 44 -44.97 -32.76 32.90
N VAL A 45 -44.63 -33.60 31.90
CA VAL A 45 -45.07 -35.02 31.79
C VAL A 45 -44.04 -35.82 30.97
N ARG A 46 -43.73 -37.03 31.44
CA ARG A 46 -42.87 -38.07 30.85
C ARG A 46 -43.70 -39.16 30.13
N SER A 47 -43.18 -39.66 28.99
CA SER A 47 -43.02 -41.10 28.59
C SER A 47 -44.26 -42.01 28.35
N PRO A 48 -44.16 -43.23 27.76
CA PRO A 48 -43.21 -43.84 26.78
C PRO A 48 -43.83 -44.87 25.74
N VAL A 49 -42.95 -45.56 24.98
CA VAL A 49 -43.03 -46.90 24.28
C VAL A 49 -44.01 -47.10 23.10
N ASP A 50 -43.56 -47.55 21.91
CA ASP A 50 -43.49 -48.99 21.56
C ASP A 50 -42.86 -49.35 20.19
N ALA A 51 -42.28 -50.55 20.20
CA ALA A 51 -41.73 -51.50 19.21
C ALA A 51 -41.70 -51.24 17.69
N GLY A 52 -40.49 -51.41 17.12
CA GLY A 52 -40.12 -52.65 16.41
C GLY A 52 -40.43 -52.78 14.90
N SER A 53 -39.41 -52.63 14.04
CA SER A 53 -39.22 -53.54 12.90
C SER A 53 -37.79 -53.44 12.33
N ARG A 54 -37.10 -54.58 12.27
CA ARG A 54 -35.82 -54.77 11.59
C ARG A 54 -36.03 -54.74 10.07
N ARG A 55 -35.30 -53.88 9.35
CA ARG A 55 -34.98 -54.09 7.93
C ARG A 55 -33.53 -53.70 7.64
N LEU A 56 -32.77 -54.73 7.25
CA LEU A 56 -31.73 -54.77 6.22
C LEU A 56 -30.85 -53.53 6.09
N SER A 57 -29.61 -53.68 6.58
CA SER A 57 -28.44 -52.88 6.26
C SER A 57 -28.23 -52.77 4.75
N GLN A 58 -28.54 -51.60 4.19
CA GLN A 58 -27.95 -51.11 2.95
C GLN A 58 -27.03 -49.96 3.32
N SER A 59 -25.76 -50.14 3.01
CA SER A 59 -24.72 -49.12 3.07
C SER A 59 -25.10 -47.96 2.16
N VAL A 60 -25.68 -46.91 2.73
CA VAL A 60 -25.79 -45.61 2.08
C VAL A 60 -24.41 -44.99 2.17
N SER A 61 -23.68 -45.03 1.05
CA SER A 61 -22.54 -44.17 0.78
C SER A 61 -23.02 -42.72 0.95
N VAL A 62 -22.66 -42.12 2.08
CA VAL A 62 -22.74 -40.68 2.29
C VAL A 62 -21.91 -40.08 1.15
N PRO A 63 -22.50 -39.24 0.27
CA PRO A 63 -21.67 -38.47 -0.64
C PRO A 63 -20.73 -37.67 0.25
N MET A 64 -19.41 -37.81 0.07
CA MET A 64 -18.48 -36.79 0.53
C MET A 64 -19.08 -35.47 0.03
N GLU A 65 -19.58 -34.66 0.96
CA GLU A 65 -19.90 -33.28 0.66
C GLU A 65 -18.66 -32.73 -0.04
N ALA A 66 -18.85 -32.34 -1.30
CA ALA A 66 -17.87 -31.51 -1.97
C ALA A 66 -17.67 -30.32 -1.04
N SER A 67 -16.43 -30.14 -0.58
CA SER A 67 -16.02 -28.97 0.19
C SER A 67 -16.63 -27.74 -0.46
N ASP A 68 -17.35 -26.96 0.34
CA ASP A 68 -17.96 -25.69 -0.08
C ASP A 68 -16.87 -24.84 -0.77
N PRO A 69 -17.11 -24.22 -1.94
CA PRO A 69 -16.14 -23.33 -2.58
C PRO A 69 -15.80 -22.07 -1.74
N SER A 70 -16.31 -21.97 -0.51
CA SER A 70 -16.01 -20.94 0.47
C SER A 70 -14.75 -21.19 1.31
N ASP A 71 -14.02 -22.29 1.13
CA ASP A 71 -12.73 -22.57 1.81
C ASP A 71 -11.55 -21.79 1.20
N SER A 72 -11.78 -20.54 0.75
CA SER A 72 -10.69 -19.58 0.67
C SER A 72 -10.38 -19.14 2.10
N LEU A 73 -9.34 -19.73 2.70
CA LEU A 73 -8.91 -19.48 4.09
C LEU A 73 -8.42 -18.03 4.33
N ILE A 74 -8.29 -17.22 3.27
CA ILE A 74 -7.85 -15.83 3.33
C ILE A 74 -9.02 -14.92 3.71
N THR A 75 -8.91 -14.27 4.86
CA THR A 75 -9.93 -13.30 5.31
C THR A 75 -10.00 -12.09 4.37
N PRO A 76 -11.18 -11.47 4.18
CA PRO A 76 -11.31 -10.29 3.33
C PRO A 76 -10.44 -9.11 3.79
N SER A 77 -10.22 -8.93 5.09
CA SER A 77 -9.34 -7.88 5.62
C SER A 77 -7.88 -8.12 5.25
N LEU A 78 -7.38 -9.36 5.33
CA LEU A 78 -6.02 -9.69 4.88
C LEU A 78 -5.87 -9.47 3.38
N ARG A 79 -6.87 -9.92 2.60
CA ARG A 79 -6.88 -9.70 1.16
C ARG A 79 -6.82 -8.22 0.80
N ALA A 80 -7.64 -7.39 1.44
CA ALA A 80 -7.62 -5.94 1.21
C ALA A 80 -6.30 -5.30 1.67
N PHE A 81 -5.74 -5.79 2.76
CA PHE A 81 -4.49 -5.27 3.33
C PHE A 81 -3.29 -5.56 2.42
N LEU A 82 -3.20 -6.75 1.83
CA LEU A 82 -2.07 -7.18 1.02
C LEU A 82 -2.28 -7.08 -0.49
N HIS A 83 -3.44 -6.61 -0.94
CA HIS A 83 -3.70 -6.41 -2.38
C HIS A 83 -2.64 -5.51 -3.01
N ASP A 84 -2.04 -5.96 -4.11
CA ASP A 84 -1.00 -5.27 -4.87
C ASP A 84 0.14 -4.69 -4.00
N VAL A 85 0.51 -5.37 -2.91
CA VAL A 85 1.47 -4.85 -1.94
C VAL A 85 2.93 -5.03 -2.35
N ILE A 86 3.24 -5.96 -3.26
CA ILE A 86 4.62 -6.31 -3.63
C ILE A 86 4.94 -5.78 -5.04
N ASP A 87 5.83 -4.81 -5.13
CA ASP A 87 6.51 -4.50 -6.40
C ASP A 87 7.72 -5.42 -6.55
N TYR A 88 7.69 -6.29 -7.56
CA TYR A 88 8.71 -7.31 -7.73
C TYR A 88 9.97 -6.74 -8.39
N ALA A 89 11.07 -6.79 -7.66
CA ALA A 89 12.36 -6.17 -7.94
C ALA A 89 13.48 -7.22 -8.04
N GLY A 90 13.21 -8.36 -8.70
CA GLY A 90 14.15 -9.49 -8.77
C GLY A 90 15.50 -9.21 -9.45
N LEU A 91 15.65 -8.07 -10.13
CA LEU A 91 16.93 -7.63 -10.72
C LEU A 91 17.95 -7.15 -9.69
N PHE A 92 17.51 -6.86 -8.47
CA PHE A 92 18.34 -6.21 -7.47
C PHE A 92 18.79 -7.22 -6.41
N PRO A 93 19.95 -6.99 -5.75
CA PRO A 93 20.41 -7.85 -4.68
C PRO A 93 19.37 -7.99 -3.55
N PRO A 94 19.37 -9.13 -2.82
CA PRO A 94 20.25 -10.29 -3.01
C PRO A 94 19.91 -11.21 -4.19
N ALA A 95 18.73 -11.09 -4.81
CA ALA A 95 18.34 -11.98 -5.91
C ALA A 95 19.23 -11.83 -7.16
N ASP A 96 19.56 -10.58 -7.52
CA ASP A 96 20.50 -10.21 -8.61
C ASP A 96 20.26 -11.00 -9.92
N LEU A 97 18.99 -11.22 -10.25
CA LEU A 97 18.62 -12.03 -11.40
C LEU A 97 18.86 -11.26 -12.70
N SER A 98 19.21 -11.98 -13.77
CA SER A 98 19.19 -11.41 -15.12
C SER A 98 17.77 -10.93 -15.49
N LEU A 99 17.67 -9.92 -16.37
CA LEU A 99 16.38 -9.42 -16.87
C LEU A 99 15.47 -10.52 -17.41
N HIS A 100 16.03 -11.46 -18.17
CA HIS A 100 15.26 -12.59 -18.68
C HIS A 100 14.64 -13.44 -17.56
N ARG A 101 15.43 -13.76 -16.53
CA ARG A 101 14.98 -14.60 -15.42
C ARG A 101 13.99 -13.89 -14.51
N ALA A 102 14.29 -12.67 -14.08
CA ALA A 102 13.35 -11.89 -13.29
C ALA A 102 12.02 -11.70 -14.02
N PHE A 103 12.05 -11.34 -15.31
CA PHE A 103 10.82 -11.14 -16.06
C PHE A 103 10.05 -12.45 -16.31
N GLN A 104 10.76 -13.57 -16.46
CA GLN A 104 10.15 -14.89 -16.52
C GLN A 104 9.44 -15.23 -15.19
N SER A 105 10.13 -15.10 -14.05
CA SER A 105 9.55 -15.32 -12.72
C SER A 105 8.32 -14.45 -12.49
N HIS A 106 8.40 -13.16 -12.82
CA HIS A 106 7.25 -12.26 -12.74
C HIS A 106 6.05 -12.74 -13.58
N ALA A 107 6.30 -13.25 -14.79
CA ALA A 107 5.23 -13.82 -15.62
C ALA A 107 4.66 -15.14 -15.06
N GLU A 108 5.46 -15.91 -14.33
CA GLU A 108 5.03 -17.13 -13.63
C GLU A 108 4.18 -16.77 -12.40
N TYR A 109 4.65 -15.87 -11.53
CA TYR A 109 3.94 -15.39 -10.34
C TYR A 109 2.55 -14.82 -10.65
N ARG A 110 2.38 -14.14 -11.80
CA ARG A 110 1.06 -13.64 -12.26
C ARG A 110 0.02 -14.74 -12.53
N ARG A 111 0.42 -16.01 -12.55
CA ARG A 111 -0.46 -17.17 -12.76
C ARG A 111 -0.64 -18.02 -11.49
N GLU A 112 -0.01 -17.62 -10.40
CA GLU A 112 -0.10 -18.30 -9.10
C GLU A 112 -1.32 -17.85 -8.30
N GLU A 113 -1.63 -18.58 -7.23
CA GLU A 113 -2.80 -18.31 -6.39
C GLU A 113 -2.68 -16.98 -5.65
N GLU A 114 -1.46 -16.62 -5.21
CA GLU A 114 -1.14 -15.39 -4.49
C GLU A 114 -0.87 -14.18 -5.39
N ALA A 115 -1.09 -14.29 -6.72
CA ALA A 115 -0.88 -13.22 -7.69
C ALA A 115 -1.59 -11.89 -7.34
N TRP A 116 -2.64 -11.93 -6.50
CA TRP A 116 -3.34 -10.75 -5.99
C TRP A 116 -2.51 -9.87 -5.05
N MET A 117 -1.36 -10.34 -4.57
CA MET A 117 -0.39 -9.54 -3.81
C MET A 117 0.65 -8.86 -4.71
N LEU A 118 0.76 -9.28 -5.97
CA LEU A 118 1.78 -8.83 -6.91
C LEU A 118 1.33 -7.57 -7.66
N SER A 119 2.09 -6.50 -7.50
CA SER A 119 1.89 -5.21 -8.18
C SER A 119 2.76 -5.12 -9.44
N ARG A 120 3.81 -4.30 -9.42
CA ARG A 120 4.58 -3.92 -10.62
C ARG A 120 5.87 -4.68 -10.71
N PHE A 121 6.35 -4.85 -11.94
CA PHE A 121 7.74 -5.24 -12.17
C PHE A 121 8.65 -4.02 -12.08
N VAL A 122 9.67 -4.06 -11.22
CA VAL A 122 10.62 -2.96 -11.01
C VAL A 122 11.88 -3.16 -11.86
N LEU A 123 12.26 -2.14 -12.63
CA LEU A 123 13.50 -2.15 -13.42
C LEU A 123 14.11 -0.77 -13.63
N PRO A 124 15.42 -0.63 -13.88
CA PRO A 124 15.99 0.65 -14.27
C PRO A 124 15.42 1.11 -15.62
N VAL A 125 15.13 2.41 -15.75
CA VAL A 125 14.57 2.99 -16.99
C VAL A 125 15.44 2.69 -18.21
N GLY A 126 16.77 2.68 -18.06
CA GLY A 126 17.72 2.33 -19.13
C GLY A 126 17.63 0.88 -19.62
N ARG A 127 16.91 0.00 -18.93
CA ARG A 127 16.66 -1.39 -19.32
C ARG A 127 15.34 -1.60 -20.06
N LEU A 128 14.49 -0.57 -20.19
CA LEU A 128 13.24 -0.65 -20.98
C LEU A 128 13.46 -1.13 -22.43
N PRO A 129 14.50 -0.69 -23.17
CA PRO A 129 14.72 -1.16 -24.53
C PRO A 129 14.94 -2.68 -24.63
N ASP A 130 15.52 -3.29 -23.59
CA ASP A 130 15.84 -4.71 -23.55
C ASP A 130 14.58 -5.59 -23.46
N LEU A 131 13.47 -5.07 -22.91
CA LEU A 131 12.19 -5.79 -22.84
C LEU A 131 11.64 -6.15 -24.22
N LYS A 132 12.04 -5.45 -25.29
CA LYS A 132 11.67 -5.80 -26.67
C LYS A 132 12.11 -7.21 -27.05
N ALA A 133 13.25 -7.68 -26.53
CA ALA A 133 13.74 -9.05 -26.74
C ALA A 133 12.92 -10.10 -25.97
N HIS A 134 12.19 -9.67 -24.94
CA HIS A 134 11.34 -10.52 -24.09
C HIS A 134 9.85 -10.45 -24.45
N ARG A 135 9.51 -9.83 -25.61
CA ARG A 135 8.16 -9.85 -26.22
C ARG A 135 7.42 -11.19 -26.16
N PRO A 136 8.07 -12.36 -26.34
CA PRO A 136 7.36 -13.63 -26.20
C PRO A 136 6.79 -13.92 -24.82
N LEU A 137 7.40 -13.38 -23.75
CA LEU A 137 6.89 -13.50 -22.37
C LEU A 137 5.68 -12.60 -22.12
N LEU A 138 5.55 -11.53 -22.90
CA LEU A 138 4.45 -10.55 -22.85
C LEU A 138 3.15 -11.02 -23.53
N LYS A 139 3.03 -12.31 -23.88
CA LYS A 139 2.06 -12.75 -24.92
C LYS A 139 0.63 -13.05 -24.48
N GLU A 140 0.31 -13.09 -23.19
CA GLU A 140 -1.04 -13.49 -22.75
C GLU A 140 -1.44 -12.81 -21.44
N GLY A 141 -2.69 -12.33 -21.34
CA GLY A 141 -3.28 -11.80 -20.11
C GLY A 141 -3.45 -10.28 -20.07
N THR A 142 -3.56 -9.73 -18.86
CA THR A 142 -3.62 -8.28 -18.63
C THR A 142 -2.27 -7.63 -18.93
N ARG A 143 -2.30 -6.33 -19.28
CA ARG A 143 -1.12 -5.50 -19.50
C ARG A 143 -0.17 -5.59 -18.29
N TYR A 144 1.14 -5.63 -18.52
CA TYR A 144 2.14 -5.58 -17.45
C TYR A 144 2.33 -4.15 -16.98
N ASP A 145 2.16 -3.91 -15.68
CA ASP A 145 2.47 -2.62 -15.05
C ASP A 145 3.92 -2.60 -14.57
N LEU A 146 4.64 -1.53 -14.89
CA LEU A 146 6.06 -1.37 -14.64
C LEU A 146 6.30 -0.14 -13.76
N SER A 147 7.12 -0.33 -12.73
CA SER A 147 7.75 0.77 -11.99
C SER A 147 9.20 0.90 -12.47
N VAL A 148 9.58 2.08 -12.95
CA VAL A 148 10.96 2.30 -13.41
C VAL A 148 11.78 3.06 -12.39
N LEU A 149 13.02 2.63 -12.18
CA LEU A 149 14.00 3.41 -11.43
C LEU A 149 14.60 4.48 -12.35
N GLY A 150 14.32 5.74 -12.05
CA GLY A 150 14.86 6.90 -12.74
C GLY A 150 16.35 7.09 -12.45
N THR A 151 17.04 7.75 -13.37
CA THR A 151 18.49 7.98 -13.29
C THR A 151 18.86 8.94 -12.14
N GLY A 152 18.00 9.90 -11.84
CA GLY A 152 18.20 10.89 -10.78
C GLY A 152 19.26 11.95 -11.09
N GLY A 153 19.73 12.63 -10.05
CA GLY A 153 20.78 13.66 -10.13
C GLY A 153 20.95 14.40 -8.80
N SER A 154 22.18 14.76 -8.45
CA SER A 154 22.49 15.38 -7.15
C SER A 154 22.02 16.84 -7.03
N THR A 155 21.79 17.51 -8.17
CA THR A 155 21.26 18.87 -8.25
C THR A 155 19.98 18.89 -9.08
N ALA A 156 19.14 19.93 -8.92
CA ALA A 156 17.93 20.09 -9.73
C ALA A 156 18.24 20.08 -11.24
N ASP A 157 19.29 20.77 -11.69
CA ASP A 157 19.67 20.83 -13.11
C ASP A 157 20.10 19.46 -13.65
N THR A 158 20.96 18.74 -12.92
CA THR A 158 21.44 17.42 -13.35
C THR A 158 20.31 16.39 -13.32
N PHE A 159 19.41 16.50 -12.35
CA PHE A 159 18.19 15.72 -12.27
C PHE A 159 17.31 15.96 -13.48
N LEU A 160 16.96 17.22 -13.81
CA LEU A 160 16.05 17.54 -14.91
C LEU A 160 16.58 17.07 -16.26
N GLN A 161 17.89 17.19 -16.50
CA GLN A 161 18.53 16.67 -17.72
C GLN A 161 18.44 15.14 -17.82
N ALA A 162 18.58 14.43 -16.69
CA ALA A 162 18.43 12.99 -16.66
C ALA A 162 16.97 12.58 -16.83
N PHE A 163 16.05 13.27 -16.16
CA PHE A 163 14.62 13.08 -16.23
C PHE A 163 14.08 13.24 -17.66
N GLU A 164 14.51 14.25 -18.41
CA GLU A 164 14.17 14.40 -19.83
C GLU A 164 14.57 13.18 -20.68
N ARG A 165 15.77 12.63 -20.46
CA ARG A 165 16.23 11.43 -21.16
C ARG A 165 15.44 10.18 -20.75
N ASP A 166 15.13 10.06 -19.47
CA ASP A 166 14.35 8.95 -18.92
C ASP A 166 12.92 8.96 -19.49
N LEU A 167 12.28 10.13 -19.58
CA LEU A 167 10.96 10.29 -20.20
C LEU A 167 10.98 9.92 -21.69
N GLN A 168 12.02 10.31 -22.43
CA GLN A 168 12.17 9.88 -23.82
C GLN A 168 12.29 8.35 -23.95
N ALA A 169 13.02 7.70 -23.04
CA ALA A 169 13.12 6.23 -23.04
C ALA A 169 11.77 5.54 -22.74
N ILE A 170 10.93 6.15 -21.89
CA ILE A 170 9.57 5.67 -21.61
C ILE A 170 8.66 5.83 -22.82
N GLU A 171 8.74 6.96 -23.54
CA GLU A 171 7.96 7.19 -24.75
C GLU A 171 8.37 6.22 -25.88
N ASP A 172 9.67 6.07 -26.13
CA ASP A 172 10.23 5.13 -27.12
C ASP A 172 9.89 3.66 -26.83
N PHE A 173 9.67 3.34 -25.55
CA PHE A 173 9.19 2.04 -25.10
C PHE A 173 7.69 1.87 -25.40
N SER A 174 6.89 2.89 -25.05
CA SER A 174 5.44 2.89 -25.22
C SER A 174 5.04 2.70 -26.69
N ASP A 175 5.70 3.37 -27.63
CA ASP A 175 5.46 3.21 -29.07
C ASP A 175 5.65 1.77 -29.58
N GLY A 176 6.43 0.95 -28.88
CA GLY A 176 6.75 -0.42 -29.29
C GLY A 176 5.99 -1.52 -28.53
N LEU A 177 5.43 -1.23 -27.35
CA LEU A 177 4.91 -2.24 -26.41
C LEU A 177 3.67 -1.79 -25.64
N ALA A 178 3.05 -0.65 -25.98
CA ALA A 178 1.93 -0.09 -25.22
C ALA A 178 0.75 -1.04 -25.04
N GLU A 179 0.49 -1.98 -25.94
CA GLU A 179 -0.61 -2.94 -25.72
C GLU A 179 -0.27 -4.03 -24.69
N GLN A 180 1.03 -4.28 -24.45
CA GLN A 180 1.48 -5.37 -23.59
C GLN A 180 2.02 -4.90 -22.24
N ALA A 181 2.57 -3.68 -22.15
CA ALA A 181 3.14 -3.14 -20.92
C ALA A 181 2.94 -1.63 -20.82
N GLN A 182 2.84 -1.10 -19.60
CA GLN A 182 2.90 0.33 -19.28
C GLN A 182 3.94 0.61 -18.22
N VAL A 183 4.60 1.75 -18.36
CA VAL A 183 5.26 2.41 -17.25
C VAL A 183 4.27 3.44 -16.71
N ASP A 184 3.84 3.27 -15.47
CA ASP A 184 2.91 4.18 -14.80
C ASP A 184 3.48 4.76 -13.49
N VAL A 185 4.60 4.20 -13.02
CA VAL A 185 5.35 4.68 -11.85
C VAL A 185 6.81 4.88 -12.23
N MET A 186 7.40 5.99 -11.76
CA MET A 186 8.84 6.17 -11.69
C MET A 186 9.26 6.45 -10.25
N GLU A 187 10.23 5.69 -9.78
CA GLU A 187 10.88 5.85 -8.49
C GLU A 187 12.27 6.44 -8.70
N VAL A 188 12.63 7.49 -7.97
CA VAL A 188 13.89 8.20 -8.22
C VAL A 188 14.41 8.83 -6.93
N PRO A 189 15.73 8.79 -6.65
CA PRO A 189 16.30 9.51 -5.51
C PRO A 189 15.96 11.00 -5.56
N LEU A 190 15.54 11.56 -4.42
CA LEU A 190 15.42 13.00 -4.28
C LEU A 190 16.81 13.63 -4.49
N PRO A 191 16.94 14.75 -5.25
CA PRO A 191 18.20 15.45 -5.36
C PRO A 191 18.79 15.83 -4.00
N ASP A 192 20.08 15.58 -3.80
CA ASP A 192 20.78 15.90 -2.53
C ASP A 192 20.58 17.35 -2.10
N ALA A 193 20.53 18.28 -3.07
CA ALA A 193 20.29 19.70 -2.82
C ALA A 193 18.90 20.01 -2.22
N LEU A 194 17.92 19.12 -2.36
CA LEU A 194 16.57 19.25 -1.80
C LEU A 194 16.39 18.44 -0.52
N VAL A 195 17.36 17.59 -0.17
CA VAL A 195 17.36 16.89 1.12
C VAL A 195 17.57 17.92 2.22
N GLY A 196 16.54 18.11 3.04
CA GLY A 196 16.52 19.15 4.06
C GLY A 196 16.21 20.56 3.54
N GLY A 197 15.77 20.68 2.29
CA GLY A 197 15.31 21.94 1.70
C GLY A 197 13.97 22.42 2.28
N SER A 198 13.66 23.67 2.01
CA SER A 198 12.40 24.31 2.39
C SER A 198 11.23 23.86 1.48
N GLN A 199 10.00 24.09 1.95
CA GLN A 199 8.79 23.82 1.15
C GLN A 199 8.82 24.58 -0.19
N ALA A 200 9.30 25.83 -0.21
CA ALA A 200 9.36 26.65 -1.40
C ALA A 200 10.29 26.06 -2.48
N GLU A 201 11.46 25.56 -2.07
CA GLU A 201 12.39 24.88 -2.97
C GLU A 201 11.79 23.58 -3.53
N GLY A 202 11.06 22.84 -2.69
CA GLY A 202 10.31 21.65 -3.12
C GLY A 202 9.24 21.98 -4.16
N ILE A 203 8.46 23.04 -3.96
CA ILE A 203 7.44 23.49 -4.92
C ILE A 203 8.07 23.88 -6.25
N GLU A 204 9.13 24.71 -6.25
CA GLU A 204 9.82 25.14 -7.47
C GLU A 204 10.39 23.95 -8.27
N PHE A 205 10.92 22.96 -7.57
CA PHE A 205 11.37 21.72 -8.18
C PHE A 205 10.22 20.94 -8.83
N LEU A 206 9.13 20.71 -8.11
CA LEU A 206 7.96 19.97 -8.62
C LEU A 206 7.24 20.70 -9.76
N GLU A 207 7.25 22.03 -9.78
CA GLU A 207 6.81 22.83 -10.93
C GLU A 207 7.68 22.57 -12.16
N SER A 208 9.01 22.48 -11.97
CA SER A 208 9.94 22.16 -13.06
C SER A 208 9.71 20.76 -13.61
N ILE A 209 9.48 19.77 -12.75
CA ILE A 209 9.08 18.41 -13.14
C ILE A 209 7.80 18.43 -13.97
N THR A 210 6.77 19.17 -13.51
CA THR A 210 5.49 19.30 -14.23
C THR A 210 5.69 19.88 -15.63
N ARG A 211 6.49 20.95 -15.76
CA ARG A 211 6.79 21.56 -17.05
C ARG A 211 7.47 20.56 -17.99
N THR A 212 8.42 19.78 -17.49
CA THR A 212 9.13 18.77 -18.28
C THR A 212 8.20 17.63 -18.73
N LEU A 213 7.33 17.13 -17.85
CA LEU A 213 6.32 16.11 -18.21
C LEU A 213 5.35 16.62 -19.29
N VAL A 214 4.88 17.86 -19.17
CA VAL A 214 4.01 18.49 -20.18
C VAL A 214 4.73 18.67 -21.52
N ALA A 215 5.99 19.09 -21.50
CA ALA A 215 6.77 19.32 -22.70
C ALA A 215 7.07 18.02 -23.47
N THR A 216 7.29 16.92 -22.76
CA THR A 216 7.54 15.58 -23.35
C THR A 216 6.25 14.87 -23.79
N GLY A 217 5.09 15.26 -23.25
CA GLY A 217 3.79 14.69 -23.64
C GLY A 217 3.42 13.40 -22.91
N THR A 218 4.14 13.04 -21.85
CA THR A 218 3.90 11.82 -21.06
C THR A 218 2.47 11.80 -20.49
N ALA A 219 1.70 10.75 -20.80
CA ALA A 219 0.24 10.73 -20.55
C ALA A 219 -0.14 10.54 -19.06
N LYS A 220 0.48 9.58 -18.38
CA LYS A 220 0.30 9.26 -16.96
C LYS A 220 1.60 8.69 -16.41
N LEU A 221 2.15 9.32 -15.38
CA LEU A 221 3.33 8.82 -14.67
C LEU A 221 3.31 9.37 -13.24
N ASP A 222 3.19 8.48 -12.27
CA ASP A 222 3.30 8.84 -10.85
C ASP A 222 4.76 8.77 -10.41
N LEU A 223 5.17 9.71 -9.56
CA LEU A 223 6.56 9.91 -9.18
C LEU A 223 6.74 9.67 -7.69
N PHE A 224 7.64 8.77 -7.33
CA PHE A 224 7.99 8.50 -5.95
C PHE A 224 9.44 8.87 -5.69
N PHE A 225 9.64 9.93 -4.90
CA PHE A 225 10.97 10.40 -4.55
C PHE A 225 11.53 9.60 -3.37
N GLU A 226 12.64 8.90 -3.57
CA GLU A 226 13.33 8.18 -2.50
C GLU A 226 14.02 9.20 -1.59
N VAL A 227 13.55 9.25 -0.33
CA VAL A 227 14.08 10.15 0.70
C VAL A 227 15.01 9.35 1.60
N PRO A 228 16.26 9.79 1.80
CA PRO A 228 17.15 9.14 2.76
C PRO A 228 16.60 9.39 4.16
N LEU A 229 16.16 8.33 4.86
CA LEU A 229 15.69 8.43 6.23
C LEU A 229 16.87 8.43 7.19
N ARG A 230 17.28 9.64 7.59
CA ARG A 230 18.35 9.89 8.57
C ARG A 230 17.92 11.01 9.52
N ASN A 231 18.46 11.02 10.74
CA ASN A 231 18.14 12.00 11.79
C ASN A 231 18.16 13.49 11.35
N ASP A 232 18.99 13.87 10.37
CA ASP A 232 19.11 15.23 9.85
C ASP A 232 18.05 15.59 8.79
N THR A 233 17.42 14.58 8.19
CA THR A 233 16.43 14.74 7.11
C THR A 233 14.99 14.76 7.63
N VAL A 234 14.71 14.04 8.72
CA VAL A 234 13.38 13.91 9.33
C VAL A 234 12.71 15.25 9.66
N PRO A 235 13.41 16.27 10.21
CA PRO A 235 12.79 17.57 10.50
C PRO A 235 12.14 18.24 9.29
N ASN A 236 12.60 17.93 8.07
CA ASN A 236 12.15 18.56 6.83
C ASN A 236 11.15 17.70 6.03
N LEU A 237 10.77 16.51 6.53
CA LEU A 237 9.75 15.68 5.90
C LEU A 237 8.41 16.42 5.74
N SER A 238 8.03 17.22 6.73
CA SER A 238 6.80 18.02 6.69
C SER A 238 6.80 19.03 5.53
N ALA A 239 7.94 19.68 5.27
CA ALA A 239 8.08 20.64 4.18
C ALA A 239 8.01 19.97 2.80
N LEU A 240 8.65 18.81 2.66
CA LEU A 240 8.61 18.01 1.43
C LEU A 240 7.19 17.46 1.18
N CYS A 241 6.53 16.93 2.22
CA CYS A 241 5.15 16.46 2.12
C CYS A 241 4.19 17.60 1.79
N ALA A 242 4.38 18.80 2.36
CA ALA A 242 3.57 19.97 2.02
C ALA A 242 3.74 20.38 0.55
N ALA A 243 4.97 20.36 0.01
CA ALA A 243 5.23 20.62 -1.40
C ALA A 243 4.57 19.57 -2.32
N ALA A 244 4.68 18.29 -1.97
CA ALA A 244 4.03 17.21 -2.71
C ALA A 244 2.50 17.29 -2.67
N ALA A 245 1.92 17.60 -1.51
CA ALA A 245 0.48 17.80 -1.34
C ALA A 245 -0.03 18.99 -2.16
N GLU A 246 0.70 20.11 -2.15
CA GLU A 246 0.39 21.27 -2.97
C GLU A 246 0.42 20.93 -4.46
N HIS A 247 1.48 20.27 -4.94
CA HIS A 247 1.57 19.77 -6.31
C HIS A 247 0.37 18.88 -6.67
N ASN A 248 0.06 17.87 -5.84
CA ASN A 248 -1.01 16.91 -6.06
C ASN A 248 -2.38 17.60 -6.13
N SER A 249 -2.62 18.60 -5.27
CA SER A 249 -3.88 19.36 -5.23
C SER A 249 -4.15 20.20 -6.48
N GLN A 250 -3.09 20.55 -7.22
CA GLN A 250 -3.18 21.35 -8.44
C GLN A 250 -3.39 20.50 -9.70
N GLN A 251 -3.32 19.18 -9.59
CA GLN A 251 -3.50 18.27 -10.73
C GLN A 251 -4.97 18.23 -11.17
N ALA A 252 -5.17 18.06 -12.48
CA ALA A 252 -6.51 17.79 -13.01
C ALA A 252 -7.06 16.47 -12.45
N VAL A 253 -8.37 16.27 -12.49
CA VAL A 253 -8.99 15.00 -12.10
C VAL A 253 -9.48 14.27 -13.36
N PRO A 254 -9.00 13.04 -13.66
CA PRO A 254 -7.99 12.27 -12.93
C PRO A 254 -6.57 12.85 -13.08
N ALA A 255 -5.75 12.70 -12.02
CA ALA A 255 -4.39 13.23 -11.99
C ALA A 255 -3.49 12.53 -13.00
N ARG A 256 -2.78 13.31 -13.82
CA ARG A 256 -1.76 12.79 -14.75
C ARG A 256 -0.47 12.38 -14.04
N THR A 257 -0.20 12.99 -12.89
CA THR A 257 0.96 12.67 -12.06
C THR A 257 0.55 12.89 -10.62
N THR A 258 0.74 11.88 -9.79
CA THR A 258 0.73 12.00 -8.34
C THR A 258 2.16 11.86 -7.86
N VAL A 259 2.58 12.77 -6.99
CA VAL A 259 3.86 12.72 -6.30
C VAL A 259 3.69 12.08 -4.94
N GLY A 260 4.53 11.09 -4.66
CA GLY A 260 4.63 10.41 -3.38
C GLY A 260 6.06 10.31 -2.90
N LEU A 261 6.23 9.76 -1.70
CA LEU A 261 7.54 9.50 -1.11
C LEU A 261 7.88 8.02 -1.17
N LYS A 262 9.16 7.70 -1.27
CA LYS A 262 9.67 6.35 -1.15
C LYS A 262 10.68 6.30 -0.03
N MET A 263 10.55 5.31 0.84
CA MET A 263 11.53 5.05 1.89
C MET A 263 12.23 3.72 1.68
N ARG A 264 13.51 3.69 2.02
CA ARG A 264 14.31 2.46 2.11
C ARG A 264 14.21 1.91 3.51
N CYS A 265 13.97 0.61 3.64
CA CYS A 265 13.84 -0.08 4.93
C CYS A 265 14.97 -1.11 5.19
N GLY A 266 15.94 -1.22 4.30
CA GLY A 266 17.12 -2.06 4.45
C GLY A 266 18.09 -1.96 3.27
N GLY A 267 19.18 -2.71 3.37
CA GLY A 267 20.27 -2.71 2.39
C GLY A 267 21.37 -3.68 2.77
N ALA A 268 22.60 -3.37 2.37
CA ALA A 268 23.76 -4.25 2.58
C ALA A 268 24.41 -4.03 3.95
N GLU A 269 24.21 -2.85 4.55
CA GLU A 269 24.79 -2.48 5.84
C GLU A 269 23.70 -2.27 6.89
N PRO A 270 23.98 -2.51 8.19
CA PRO A 270 23.01 -2.25 9.26
C PRO A 270 22.45 -0.82 9.23
N THR A 271 23.26 0.15 8.80
CA THR A 271 22.89 1.57 8.67
C THR A 271 21.92 1.85 7.53
N ASP A 272 21.64 0.89 6.65
CA ASP A 272 20.62 1.00 5.60
C ASP A 272 19.20 0.72 6.15
N VAL A 273 19.10 0.19 7.37
CA VAL A 273 17.83 0.02 8.08
C VAL A 273 17.55 1.31 8.86
N PRO A 274 16.50 2.08 8.51
CA PRO A 274 16.17 3.31 9.22
C PRO A 274 15.70 3.02 10.65
N GLU A 275 15.94 3.96 11.57
CA GLU A 275 15.42 3.86 12.93
C GLU A 275 13.88 3.89 12.94
N VAL A 276 13.28 3.34 14.00
CA VAL A 276 11.82 3.25 14.13
C VAL A 276 11.18 4.62 14.21
N GLU A 277 11.87 5.57 14.84
CA GLU A 277 11.47 6.97 14.96
C GLU A 277 11.38 7.64 13.58
N ASP A 278 12.32 7.36 12.68
CA ASP A 278 12.37 7.95 11.34
C ASP A 278 11.25 7.40 10.46
N VAL A 279 10.99 6.09 10.54
CA VAL A 279 9.86 5.44 9.83
C VAL A 279 8.53 5.98 10.34
N ALA A 280 8.36 6.11 11.66
CA ALA A 280 7.15 6.68 12.25
C ALA A 280 6.93 8.13 11.81
N ALA A 281 7.99 8.94 11.79
CA ALA A 281 7.92 10.33 11.37
C ALA A 281 7.49 10.45 9.90
N LEU A 282 7.99 9.59 9.00
CA LEU A 282 7.56 9.58 7.60
C LEU A 282 6.09 9.17 7.45
N ILE A 283 5.65 8.11 8.14
CA ILE A 283 4.26 7.66 8.09
C ILE A 283 3.31 8.77 8.53
N VAL A 284 3.61 9.42 9.66
CA VAL A 284 2.82 10.53 10.20
C VAL A 284 2.83 11.72 9.26
N ALA A 285 4.00 12.14 8.75
CA ALA A 285 4.09 13.28 7.83
C ALA A 285 3.32 13.05 6.52
N CYS A 286 3.40 11.84 5.95
CA CYS A 286 2.66 11.45 4.76
C CYS A 286 1.15 11.46 5.00
N ARG A 287 0.70 10.87 6.12
CA ARG A 287 -0.71 10.88 6.51
C ARG A 287 -1.24 12.30 6.68
N ASP A 288 -0.56 13.13 7.46
CA ASP A 288 -1.01 14.48 7.79
C ASP A 288 -1.12 15.37 6.54
N ALA A 289 -0.26 15.13 5.53
CA ALA A 289 -0.28 15.84 4.27
C ALA A 289 -1.15 15.18 3.19
N GLY A 290 -1.66 13.96 3.41
CA GLY A 290 -2.37 13.19 2.37
C GLY A 290 -1.48 12.82 1.18
N VAL A 291 -0.20 12.56 1.42
CA VAL A 291 0.78 12.19 0.39
C VAL A 291 1.00 10.67 0.44
N PRO A 292 0.89 9.95 -0.68
CA PRO A 292 1.14 8.53 -0.69
C PRO A 292 2.63 8.23 -0.50
N PHE A 293 2.92 7.09 0.09
CA PHE A 293 4.28 6.56 0.16
C PHE A 293 4.35 5.07 -0.23
N LYS A 294 5.55 4.68 -0.62
CA LYS A 294 5.97 3.30 -0.86
C LYS A 294 7.24 3.00 -0.08
N ALA A 295 7.51 1.72 0.15
CA ALA A 295 8.76 1.28 0.76
C ALA A 295 9.62 0.47 -0.22
N THR A 296 10.86 0.22 0.12
CA THR A 296 11.74 -0.65 -0.67
C THR A 296 12.81 -1.26 0.20
N ALA A 297 13.27 -2.45 -0.19
CA ALA A 297 14.38 -3.18 0.41
C ALA A 297 14.19 -3.56 1.89
N GLY A 298 14.63 -4.76 2.28
CA GLY A 298 14.62 -5.20 3.68
C GLY A 298 13.27 -5.65 4.24
N LEU A 299 12.18 -5.56 3.48
CA LEU A 299 10.82 -5.91 3.93
C LEU A 299 10.40 -7.34 3.52
N HIS A 300 11.25 -8.32 3.79
CA HIS A 300 11.00 -9.73 3.41
C HIS A 300 10.11 -10.47 4.41
N HIS A 301 10.17 -10.08 5.68
CA HIS A 301 9.42 -10.73 6.76
C HIS A 301 8.17 -9.92 7.15
N PRO A 302 7.07 -10.58 7.52
CA PRO A 302 5.83 -9.89 7.90
C PRO A 302 5.99 -9.08 9.18
N VAL A 303 6.70 -9.63 10.18
CA VAL A 303 6.83 -9.04 11.52
C VAL A 303 8.28 -8.69 11.83
N ARG A 304 8.48 -7.63 12.62
CA ARG A 304 9.80 -7.15 13.09
C ARG A 304 10.58 -8.28 13.74
N HIS A 305 11.84 -8.42 13.33
CA HIS A 305 12.73 -9.48 13.80
C HIS A 305 14.18 -8.99 13.83
N TYR A 306 15.03 -9.69 14.57
CA TYR A 306 16.48 -9.50 14.48
C TYR A 306 17.00 -10.33 13.32
N ASP A 307 17.81 -9.74 12.45
CA ASP A 307 18.53 -10.46 11.41
C ASP A 307 19.97 -10.70 11.85
N ASP A 308 20.33 -11.97 12.06
CA ASP A 308 21.68 -12.37 12.49
C ASP A 308 22.75 -12.09 11.42
N GLY A 309 22.36 -11.98 10.14
CA GLY A 309 23.29 -11.76 9.02
C GLY A 309 23.72 -10.30 8.90
N LEU A 310 22.79 -9.38 9.08
CA LEU A 310 22.98 -7.92 9.05
C LEU A 310 23.29 -7.35 10.44
N ASP A 311 23.11 -8.13 11.50
CA ASP A 311 23.36 -7.74 12.90
C ASP A 311 22.53 -6.52 13.32
N THR A 312 21.24 -6.50 12.96
CA THR A 312 20.32 -5.39 13.28
C THR A 312 18.86 -5.82 13.34
N GLU A 313 18.01 -4.99 13.95
CA GLU A 313 16.56 -5.21 13.97
C GLU A 313 15.93 -4.73 12.66
N MET A 314 15.36 -5.67 11.89
CA MET A 314 14.69 -5.42 10.62
C MET A 314 13.21 -5.10 10.82
N HIS A 315 12.69 -4.15 10.06
CA HIS A 315 11.25 -3.87 10.01
C HIS A 315 10.47 -5.01 9.35
N GLY A 316 9.28 -5.31 9.84
CA GLY A 316 8.34 -6.20 9.15
C GLY A 316 7.43 -5.42 8.20
N PHE A 317 7.09 -6.00 7.04
CA PHE A 317 6.17 -5.30 6.11
C PHE A 317 4.79 -5.09 6.74
N LEU A 318 4.26 -6.05 7.51
CA LEU A 318 2.98 -5.82 8.21
C LEU A 318 3.10 -4.75 9.27
N ASN A 319 4.22 -4.64 9.99
CA ASN A 319 4.42 -3.55 10.93
C ASN A 319 4.27 -2.19 10.25
N VAL A 320 4.94 -1.99 9.11
CA VAL A 320 4.93 -0.73 8.36
C VAL A 320 3.53 -0.40 7.83
N PHE A 321 2.87 -1.35 7.17
CA PHE A 321 1.55 -1.10 6.60
C PHE A 321 0.45 -1.03 7.68
N ALA A 322 0.57 -1.78 8.78
CA ALA A 322 -0.38 -1.71 9.88
C ALA A 322 -0.27 -0.37 10.59
N ALA A 323 0.97 0.08 10.84
CA ALA A 323 1.26 1.38 11.40
C ALA A 323 0.60 2.49 10.56
N ALA A 324 0.72 2.45 9.22
CA ALA A 324 0.10 3.45 8.36
C ALA A 324 -1.44 3.40 8.35
N VAL A 325 -2.03 2.21 8.24
CA VAL A 325 -3.49 2.03 8.20
C VAL A 325 -4.13 2.44 9.54
N LEU A 326 -3.52 2.06 10.67
CA LEU A 326 -3.97 2.45 12.01
C LEU A 326 -3.74 3.95 12.27
N ALA A 327 -2.61 4.50 11.83
CA ALA A 327 -2.31 5.91 11.95
C ALA A 327 -3.34 6.78 11.22
N ALA A 328 -3.80 6.34 10.04
CA ALA A 328 -4.82 7.04 9.26
C ALA A 328 -6.21 6.98 9.92
N GLU A 329 -6.60 5.83 10.47
CA GLU A 329 -7.91 5.64 11.10
C GLU A 329 -8.03 6.37 12.46
N HIS A 330 -6.96 6.32 13.27
CA HIS A 330 -7.00 6.77 14.67
C HIS A 330 -6.23 8.07 14.94
N ASP A 331 -5.69 8.73 13.92
CA ASP A 331 -4.90 9.97 14.06
C ASP A 331 -3.72 9.81 15.02
N LEU A 332 -3.03 8.66 14.95
CA LEU A 332 -1.97 8.28 15.90
C LEU A 332 -0.76 9.22 15.86
N ASP A 333 -0.21 9.57 17.01
CA ASP A 333 1.02 10.36 17.08
C ASP A 333 2.28 9.49 16.80
N PRO A 334 3.48 10.09 16.59
CA PRO A 334 4.67 9.30 16.29
C PRO A 334 5.00 8.23 17.35
N PRO A 335 4.96 8.48 18.66
CA PRO A 335 5.11 7.43 19.68
C PRO A 335 4.12 6.25 19.54
N GLU A 336 2.85 6.52 19.24
CA GLU A 336 1.85 5.47 19.03
C GLU A 336 2.15 4.65 17.76
N VAL A 337 2.60 5.29 16.69
CA VAL A 337 3.04 4.63 15.45
C VAL A 337 4.28 3.77 15.70
N GLN A 338 5.26 4.26 16.45
CA GLN A 338 6.45 3.51 16.85
C GLN A 338 6.09 2.22 17.61
N ALA A 339 5.07 2.27 18.48
CA ALA A 339 4.62 1.10 19.23
C ALA A 339 4.14 -0.06 18.33
N ILE A 340 3.56 0.26 17.17
CA ILE A 340 3.15 -0.73 16.15
C ILE A 340 4.38 -1.23 15.38
N LEU A 341 5.29 -0.32 15.04
CA LEU A 341 6.51 -0.64 14.29
C LEU A 341 7.44 -1.59 15.06
N VAL A 342 7.50 -1.49 16.40
CA VAL A 342 8.30 -2.39 17.26
C VAL A 342 7.61 -3.70 17.63
N GLU A 343 6.39 -3.96 17.17
CA GLU A 343 5.67 -5.19 17.49
C GLU A 343 6.39 -6.42 16.90
N ARG A 344 6.67 -7.41 17.74
CA ARG A 344 7.35 -8.67 17.36
C ARG A 344 6.43 -9.88 17.47
N ASN A 345 5.30 -9.75 18.17
CA ASN A 345 4.33 -10.82 18.32
C ASN A 345 3.31 -10.78 17.19
N ALA A 346 3.39 -11.76 16.27
CA ALA A 346 2.45 -11.91 15.18
C ALA A 346 0.98 -12.03 15.64
N ASP A 347 0.72 -12.64 16.80
CA ASP A 347 -0.64 -12.82 17.35
C ASP A 347 -1.37 -11.51 17.64
N ASN A 348 -0.61 -10.42 17.78
CA ASN A 348 -1.20 -9.10 17.98
C ASN A 348 -1.80 -8.52 16.71
N PHE A 349 -1.40 -9.01 15.52
CA PHE A 349 -1.98 -8.68 14.22
C PHE A 349 -3.10 -9.68 13.91
N ARG A 350 -4.35 -9.21 13.91
CA ARG A 350 -5.52 -10.08 13.71
C ARG A 350 -6.34 -9.60 12.54
N PHE A 351 -6.42 -10.44 11.52
CA PHE A 351 -7.26 -10.24 10.36
C PHE A 351 -8.62 -10.91 10.59
N LEU A 352 -9.67 -10.10 10.69
CA LEU A 352 -11.05 -10.54 10.88
C LEU A 352 -11.81 -10.48 9.55
N LYS A 353 -13.08 -10.87 9.54
CA LYS A 353 -13.88 -10.87 8.31
C LYS A 353 -14.04 -9.46 7.70
N ASP A 354 -14.25 -8.46 8.55
CA ASP A 354 -14.63 -7.09 8.18
C ASP A 354 -13.72 -6.01 8.79
N ALA A 355 -12.65 -6.42 9.46
CA ALA A 355 -11.71 -5.51 10.11
C ALA A 355 -10.31 -6.13 10.25
N PHE A 356 -9.32 -5.26 10.37
CA PHE A 356 -7.98 -5.59 10.85
C PHE A 356 -7.82 -5.02 12.27
N ALA A 357 -7.16 -5.74 13.15
CA ALA A 357 -6.90 -5.29 14.51
C ALA A 357 -5.44 -5.45 14.89
N TRP A 358 -4.93 -4.47 15.60
CA TRP A 358 -3.68 -4.56 16.34
C TRP A 358 -3.96 -4.23 17.80
N ARG A 359 -3.73 -5.20 18.70
CA ARG A 359 -4.06 -5.09 20.13
C ARG A 359 -5.51 -4.60 20.36
N ASP A 360 -5.71 -3.39 20.84
CA ASP A 360 -7.00 -2.76 21.13
C ASP A 360 -7.50 -1.82 20.01
N LEU A 361 -6.64 -1.51 19.03
CA LEU A 361 -7.01 -0.70 17.88
C LEU A 361 -7.58 -1.58 16.76
N THR A 362 -8.58 -1.07 16.06
CA THR A 362 -9.28 -1.77 14.97
C THR A 362 -9.51 -0.84 13.80
N VAL A 363 -9.46 -1.37 12.58
CA VAL A 363 -9.68 -0.64 11.33
C VAL A 363 -10.64 -1.43 10.48
N SER A 364 -11.68 -0.78 9.97
CA SER A 364 -12.67 -1.41 9.11
C SER A 364 -12.10 -1.79 7.75
N LEU A 365 -12.72 -2.76 7.07
CA LEU A 365 -12.33 -3.19 5.72
C LEU A 365 -12.23 -2.01 4.73
N ASP A 366 -13.20 -1.10 4.75
CA ASP A 366 -13.23 0.07 3.86
C ASP A 366 -12.08 1.03 4.16
N ALA A 367 -11.74 1.21 5.44
CA ALA A 367 -10.62 2.05 5.86
C ALA A 367 -9.26 1.43 5.49
N ILE A 368 -9.13 0.10 5.56
CA ILE A 368 -7.93 -0.61 5.04
C ILE A 368 -7.76 -0.32 3.55
N GLN A 369 -8.82 -0.51 2.76
CA GLN A 369 -8.79 -0.27 1.31
C GLN A 369 -8.40 1.19 1.01
N TYR A 370 -9.05 2.14 1.68
CA TYR A 370 -8.77 3.56 1.48
C TYR A 370 -7.30 3.91 1.79
N ALA A 371 -6.78 3.47 2.93
CA ALA A 371 -5.41 3.75 3.34
C ALA A 371 -4.37 3.06 2.42
N ARG A 372 -4.67 1.84 1.95
CA ARG A 372 -3.81 1.11 1.00
C ARG A 372 -3.80 1.71 -0.40
N GLU A 373 -4.92 2.29 -0.83
CA GLU A 373 -5.03 2.95 -2.13
C GLU A 373 -4.45 4.37 -2.16
N HIS A 374 -4.47 5.10 -1.03
CA HIS A 374 -4.18 6.54 -1.02
C HIS A 374 -2.99 6.96 -0.13
N LEU A 375 -2.56 6.12 0.81
CA LEU A 375 -1.50 6.47 1.76
C LEU A 375 -0.31 5.52 1.66
N ALA A 376 -0.47 4.24 1.96
CA ALA A 376 0.64 3.29 1.97
C ALA A 376 0.42 2.30 0.86
N LEU A 377 1.14 2.41 -0.27
CA LEU A 377 0.75 1.74 -1.52
C LEU A 377 1.35 0.35 -1.70
N SER A 378 2.66 0.20 -1.55
CA SER A 378 3.34 -1.09 -1.76
C SER A 378 4.80 -0.99 -1.32
N PHE A 379 5.51 -2.12 -1.38
CA PHE A 379 6.95 -2.18 -1.18
C PHE A 379 7.68 -2.95 -2.27
N GLY A 380 8.89 -2.53 -2.59
CA GLY A 380 9.78 -3.26 -3.49
C GLY A 380 10.45 -4.46 -2.78
N SER A 381 10.34 -5.65 -3.36
CA SER A 381 11.00 -6.87 -2.89
C SER A 381 11.73 -7.60 -4.02
N CYS A 382 12.95 -8.10 -3.79
CA CYS A 382 13.66 -8.91 -4.78
C CYS A 382 13.12 -10.35 -4.87
N SER A 383 12.28 -10.76 -3.92
CA SER A 383 11.62 -12.06 -3.88
C SER A 383 10.11 -11.88 -3.70
N PHE A 384 9.32 -12.55 -4.53
CA PHE A 384 7.87 -12.62 -4.34
C PHE A 384 7.49 -13.76 -3.39
N GLU A 385 8.20 -14.88 -3.49
CA GLU A 385 7.95 -16.10 -2.72
C GLU A 385 8.27 -15.90 -1.24
N GLU A 386 9.36 -15.22 -0.88
CA GLU A 386 9.76 -15.06 0.54
C GLU A 386 8.68 -14.39 1.40
N PRO A 387 8.13 -13.20 1.05
CA PRO A 387 7.02 -12.63 1.81
C PRO A 387 5.79 -13.55 1.89
N VAL A 388 5.47 -14.28 0.82
CA VAL A 388 4.33 -15.20 0.75
C VAL A 388 4.54 -16.40 1.67
N ASP A 389 5.71 -17.03 1.62
CA ASP A 389 6.06 -18.20 2.43
C ASP A 389 6.07 -17.84 3.92
N HIS A 390 6.58 -16.66 4.27
CA HIS A 390 6.54 -16.20 5.66
C HIS A 390 5.11 -15.91 6.17
N LEU A 391 4.16 -15.56 5.29
CA LEU A 391 2.75 -15.45 5.66
C LEU A 391 2.09 -16.83 5.82
N ARG A 392 2.48 -17.81 5.00
CA ARG A 392 2.05 -19.22 5.14
C ARG A 392 2.56 -19.83 6.44
N ASP A 393 3.81 -19.56 6.81
CA ASP A 393 4.40 -20.00 8.09
C ASP A 393 3.67 -19.44 9.32
N LEU A 394 2.99 -18.30 9.16
CA LEU A 394 2.11 -17.69 10.17
C LEU A 394 0.65 -18.12 10.07
N GLU A 395 0.33 -19.07 9.18
CA GLU A 395 -1.03 -19.59 8.93
C GLU A 395 -2.03 -18.49 8.52
N TRP A 396 -1.57 -17.45 7.81
CA TRP A 396 -2.44 -16.40 7.28
C TRP A 396 -2.86 -16.62 5.82
N LEU A 397 -2.16 -17.47 5.09
CA LEU A 397 -2.47 -17.84 3.69
C LEU A 397 -2.87 -19.31 3.57
#